data_AF-A0A4Q3HZS7-F1
#
_entry.id   AF-A0A4Q3HZS7-F1
#
_cell.length_a   1.000
_cell.length_b   1.000
_cell.length_c   1.000
_cell.angle_alpha   90.00
_cell.angle_beta   90.00
_cell.angle_gamma   90.00
#
_symmetry.space_group_name_H-M   'P 1'
#
loop_
_entity.id
_entity.type
_entity.pdbx_description
1 polymer ?
#
loop_
_entity_poly.entity_id
_entity_poly.type
_entity_poly.pdbx_seq_one_letter_code
_entity_poly.pdbx_strand_id
1 'polypeptide(L)' 'FMINIGHATGYDLEYLGEMVRQRVFDKSGIKLEWEIKRLGIFMPGREVRPFQGATTE' A
#
# COMPACT_ATOMS: atom_id res chain seq x y z
N PHE A 1 11.97 -3.40 -3.24
CA PHE A 1 11.78 -4.35 -2.13
C PHE A 1 11.27 -3.60 -0.92
N MET A 2 10.31 -4.18 -0.20
CA MET A 2 9.96 -3.73 1.15
C MET A 2 10.68 -4.66 2.13
N ILE A 3 11.48 -4.09 3.02
CA ILE A 3 12.34 -4.84 3.93
C ILE A 3 11.97 -4.44 5.35
N ASN A 4 11.65 -5.42 6.18
CA ASN A 4 11.54 -5.19 7.61
C ASN A 4 12.95 -5.14 8.22
N ILE A 5 13.38 -3.95 8.63
CA ILE A 5 14.68 -3.72 9.28
C ILE A 5 14.63 -3.83 10.81
N GLY A 6 13.50 -4.31 11.37
CA GLY A 6 13.29 -4.44 12.81
C GLY A 6 11.92 -5.07 13.12
N HIS A 7 11.02 -4.27 13.70
CA HIS A 7 9.72 -4.74 14.20
C HIS A 7 8.53 -4.28 13.34
N ALA A 8 8.71 -4.13 12.02
CA ALA A 8 7.60 -3.74 11.14
C ALA A 8 6.47 -4.77 11.20
N THR A 9 5.26 -4.27 11.42
CA THR A 9 4.02 -5.04 11.45
C THR A 9 3.42 -5.16 10.04
N GLY A 10 2.39 -6.00 9.89
CA GLY A 10 1.63 -6.08 8.62
C GLY A 10 1.04 -4.73 8.22
N TYR A 11 0.53 -3.96 9.19
CA TYR A 11 0.06 -2.59 8.96
C TYR A 11 1.13 -1.70 8.36
N ASP A 12 2.36 -1.74 8.88
CA ASP A 12 3.44 -0.85 8.43
C ASP A 12 3.83 -1.13 6.98
N LEU A 13 3.90 -2.40 6.59
CA LEU A 13 4.22 -2.81 5.23
C LEU A 13 3.09 -2.47 4.24
N GLU A 14 1.84 -2.69 4.62
CA GLU A 14 0.69 -2.36 3.79
C GLU A 14 0.53 -0.85 3.62
N TYR A 15 0.66 -0.08 4.70
CA TYR A 15 0.60 1.38 4.67
C TYR A 15 1.72 1.96 3.81
N LEU A 16 2.95 1.48 3.99
CA LEU A 16 4.09 1.89 3.16
C LEU A 16 3.84 1.57 1.68
N GLY A 17 3.33 0.38 1.37
CA GLY A 17 3.03 -0.03 0.01
C GLY A 17 1.99 0.85 -0.68
N GLU A 18 0.88 1.17 -0.02
CA GLU A 18 -0.13 2.08 -0.58
C GLU A 18 0.41 3.51 -0.76
N MET A 19 1.21 4.00 0.19
CA MET A 19 1.90 5.30 0.02
C MET A 19 2.84 5.31 -1.19
N VAL A 20 3.60 4.23 -1.40
CA VAL A 20 4.49 4.11 -2.56
C VAL A 20 3.69 4.07 -3.85
N ARG A 21 2.60 3.30 -3.91
CA ARG A 21 1.72 3.21 -5.08
C ARG A 21 1.15 4.58 -5.46
N GLN A 22 0.62 5.33 -4.50
CA GLN A 22 0.13 6.70 -4.72
C GLN A 22 1.25 7.60 -5.26
N ARG A 23 2.41 7.64 -4.59
CA ARG A 23 3.51 8.53 -4.98
C ARG A 23 4.09 8.21 -6.35
N VAL A 24 4.16 6.94 -6.72
CA VAL A 24 4.60 6.55 -8.06
C VAL A 24 3.58 7.02 -9.09
N PHE A 25 2.29 6.78 -8.86
CA PHE A 25 1.26 7.28 -9.76
C PHE A 25 1.32 8.80 -9.93
N ASP A 26 1.44 9.56 -8.84
CA ASP A 26 1.49 11.03 -8.89
C ASP A 26 2.70 11.55 -9.69
N LYS A 27 3.83 10.83 -9.62
CA LYS A 27 5.08 11.26 -10.27
C LYS A 27 5.24 10.77 -11.70
N SER A 28 4.72 9.60 -12.03
CA SER A 28 4.97 8.95 -13.32
C SER A 28 3.71 8.60 -14.11
N GLY A 29 2.52 8.74 -13.51
CA GLY A 29 1.25 8.27 -14.10
C GLY A 29 1.12 6.74 -14.12
N ILE A 30 2.07 6.00 -13.56
CA ILE A 30 2.07 4.53 -13.58
C ILE A 30 1.33 4.01 -12.35
N LYS A 31 0.27 3.23 -12.59
CA LYS A 31 -0.43 2.49 -11.53
C LYS A 31 0.30 1.17 -11.27
N LEU A 32 1.01 1.11 -10.15
CA LEU A 32 1.61 -0.14 -9.69
C LEU A 32 0.54 -1.11 -9.22
N GLU A 33 0.79 -2.41 -9.35
CA GLU A 33 -0.06 -3.47 -8.82
C GLU A 33 0.67 -4.28 -7.75
N TRP A 34 -0.08 -4.81 -6.78
CA TRP A 34 0.48 -5.68 -5.75
C TRP A 34 0.83 -7.04 -6.35
N GLU A 35 2.07 -7.48 -6.16
CA GLU A 35 2.49 -8.85 -6.49
C GLU A 35 2.07 -9.86 -5.41
N ILE A 36 1.97 -9.38 -4.16
CA ILE A 36 1.66 -10.20 -3.00
C ILE A 36 0.17 -10.16 -2.65
N LYS A 37 -0.33 -11.26 -2.07
CA LYS A 37 -1.65 -11.28 -1.43
C LYS A 37 -1.54 -10.76 0.00
N ARG A 38 -2.51 -9.94 0.41
CA ARG A 38 -2.69 -9.48 1.79
C ARG A 38 -3.78 -10.31 2.44
N LEU A 39 -3.53 -10.81 3.65
CA LEU A 39 -4.43 -11.74 4.34
C LEU A 39 -4.65 -11.27 5.77
N GLY A 40 -5.87 -11.46 6.28
CA GLY A 40 -6.26 -11.08 7.64
C GLY A 40 -7.30 -9.96 7.67
N ILE A 41 -7.53 -9.43 8.88
CA ILE A 41 -8.46 -8.33 9.15
C ILE A 41 -7.67 -7.22 9.84
N PHE A 42 -7.96 -5.96 9.51
CA PHE A 42 -7.34 -4.83 10.19
C PHE A 42 -7.78 -4.73 11.65
N MET A 43 -6.87 -4.25 12.49
CA MET A 43 -7.25 -3.80 13.83
C MET A 43 -8.11 -2.54 13.72
N PRO A 44 -9.09 -2.35 14.63
CA PRO A 44 -9.91 -1.15 14.64
C PRO A 44 -9.06 0.13 14.66
N GLY A 45 -9.34 1.07 13.75
CA GLY A 45 -8.63 2.35 13.64
C GLY A 45 -7.24 2.28 13.00
N ARG A 46 -6.86 1.11 12.46
CA ARG A 46 -5.61 0.87 11.72
C ARG A 46 -5.90 0.30 10.34
N GLU A 47 -6.97 0.76 9.71
CA GLU A 47 -7.32 0.36 8.35
C GLU A 47 -6.38 1.04 7.34
N VAL A 48 -5.84 0.26 6.40
CA VAL A 48 -5.07 0.79 5.27
C VAL A 48 -5.99 0.87 4.07
N ARG A 49 -6.25 2.10 3.60
CA ARG A 49 -7.08 2.32 2.41
C ARG A 49 -6.27 2.05 1.15
N PRO A 50 -6.72 1.17 0.24
CA PRO A 50 -6.04 0.91 -1.02
C PRO A 50 -6.02 2.15 -1.91
N PHE A 51 -4.89 2.42 -2.55
CA PHE A 51 -4.83 3.38 -3.63
C PHE A 51 -5.53 2.82 -4.87
N GLN A 52 -6.62 3.48 -5.29
CA GLN A 52 -7.45 3.04 -6.41
C GLN A 52 -7.04 3.62 -7.77
N GLY A 53 -6.20 4.67 -7.80
CA GLY A 53 -5.91 5.43 -9.03
C GLY A 53 -6.73 6.71 -9.13
N ALA A 54 -6.47 7.51 -10.17
CA ALA A 54 -7.47 8.45 -10.67
C ALA A 54 -8.46 7.65 -11.52
N THR A 55 -9.57 7.20 -10.94
CA THR A 55 -10.74 6.81 -11.73
C THR A 55 -11.27 8.06 -12.41
N THR A 56 -10.92 8.21 -13.69
CA THR A 56 -11.73 8.98 -14.63
C THR A 56 -12.59 7.96 -15.36
N GLU A 57 -13.75 7.63 -14.78
CA GLU A 57 -14.93 7.25 -15.56
C GLU A 57 -15.96 8.38 -15.41
#